data_AF-A0A8S9QK28-F1
#
_entry.id   AF-A0A8S9QK28-F1
#
_cell.length_a   1.000
_cell.length_b   1.000
_cell.length_c   1.000
_cell.angle_alpha   90.00
_cell.angle_beta   90.00
_cell.angle_gamma   90.00
#
_symmetry.space_group_name_H-M   'P 1'
#
loop_
_entity.id
_entity.type
_entity.pdbx_description
1 polymer ?
#
loop_
_entity_poly.entity_id
_entity_poly.type
_entity_poly.pdbx_seq_one_letter_code
_entity_poly.pdbx_strand_id
1 'polypeptide(L)'
;MSLRRVNPRESERVRSQNGGVSAERIRSGKELGGEKAAVRSSSISLTGSEGRDRPPKKAKVTGADHRPGFSGGGVVAKPFHWQFSHSKDCPITEDPYSVAHLVRHFKPAGCPLPSLRNMTERDAYVKMAVAHAKAMEANNEFAVTLERHLQDVPRSDELYEIKKVIRELKLGLKMAQDRERANAAQLAAAERLGNQAASLEARLRVVSNERKSALEHVSFLEAKVESSANKLSDDLRRTTYDAKKALADSYLDVLISLKETWEKKKAATDCEARLREVIANIDLLKEIVNSNLLASDELLRLRTKEAELGSELDMMAVSDFSVKKLDLPQISEDLPQISEDLPEDFFAKVPSVVNDTGSDMKRVGGQFEDSEFDIEE
;
A
#
# COMPACT_ATOMS: atom_id res chain seq x y z
N MET A 1 -36.28 -28.04 0.18
CA MET A 1 -36.88 -27.57 -1.08
C MET A 1 -37.30 -26.11 -0.94
N SER A 2 -36.62 -25.19 -1.62
CA SER A 2 -37.21 -24.05 -2.33
C SER A 2 -36.10 -23.17 -2.89
N LEU A 3 -36.03 -23.14 -4.23
CA LEU A 3 -35.17 -22.34 -5.08
C LEU A 3 -35.84 -21.01 -5.43
N ARG A 4 -35.07 -19.92 -5.58
CA ARG A 4 -35.23 -18.82 -6.56
C ARG A 4 -34.00 -17.89 -6.44
N ARG A 5 -33.08 -17.83 -7.42
CA ARG A 5 -33.05 -16.98 -8.65
C ARG A 5 -33.19 -15.47 -8.37
N VAL A 6 -32.49 -14.50 -8.96
CA VAL A 6 -31.23 -14.31 -9.72
C VAL A 6 -31.21 -12.80 -10.12
N ASN A 7 -30.07 -12.13 -9.95
CA ASN A 7 -29.53 -10.97 -10.71
C ASN A 7 -29.94 -9.48 -10.51
N PRO A 8 -29.05 -8.54 -10.95
CA PRO A 8 -28.68 -7.32 -10.23
C PRO A 8 -29.09 -6.03 -10.96
N ARG A 9 -28.81 -4.87 -10.35
CA ARG A 9 -28.93 -3.57 -11.03
C ARG A 9 -27.69 -2.70 -10.83
N GLU A 10 -27.24 -2.20 -11.97
CA GLU A 10 -26.22 -1.20 -12.21
C GLU A 10 -26.61 0.18 -11.64
N SER A 11 -25.61 0.99 -11.31
CA SER A 11 -25.73 2.45 -11.41
C SER A 11 -24.36 3.06 -11.68
N GLU A 12 -24.19 3.53 -12.91
CA GLU A 12 -23.22 4.53 -13.30
C GLU A 12 -23.47 5.85 -12.57
N ARG A 13 -22.39 6.54 -12.18
CA ARG A 13 -22.38 8.00 -12.15
C ARG A 13 -21.02 8.55 -12.59
N VAL A 14 -21.10 9.45 -13.56
CA VAL A 14 -20.05 10.12 -14.32
C VAL A 14 -19.61 11.45 -13.67
N ARG A 15 -18.43 11.95 -14.11
CA ARG A 15 -17.81 13.30 -14.02
C ARG A 15 -16.93 13.59 -12.78
N SER A 16 -15.78 14.26 -12.85
CA SER A 16 -15.12 15.18 -13.81
C SER A 16 -13.58 15.10 -13.64
N GLN A 17 -12.78 15.12 -14.71
CA GLN A 17 -12.03 16.28 -15.28
C GLN A 17 -10.91 16.88 -14.38
N ASN A 18 -9.66 16.81 -14.88
CA ASN A 18 -8.45 17.65 -14.70
C ASN A 18 -7.22 16.72 -14.74
N GLY A 19 -6.20 16.86 -15.61
CA GLY A 19 -5.56 18.06 -16.14
C GLY A 19 -4.19 18.19 -15.46
N GLY A 20 -3.11 17.74 -16.09
CA GLY A 20 -1.76 17.83 -15.51
C GLY A 20 -0.66 17.21 -16.37
N VAL A 21 -0.09 18.04 -17.24
CA VAL A 21 1.13 17.77 -18.01
C VAL A 21 2.33 17.92 -17.06
N SER A 22 3.25 16.95 -17.06
CA SER A 22 4.60 17.18 -16.55
C SER A 22 5.63 16.59 -17.51
N ALA A 23 6.50 17.47 -17.98
CA ALA A 23 7.63 17.19 -18.85
C ALA A 23 8.87 16.94 -17.99
N GLU A 24 9.59 15.85 -18.23
CA GLU A 24 10.95 15.71 -17.73
C GLU A 24 11.96 15.50 -18.87
N ARG A 25 12.92 16.41 -18.84
CA ARG A 25 14.09 16.61 -19.68
C ARG A 25 15.19 15.66 -19.17
N ILE A 26 15.58 14.68 -19.97
CA ILE A 26 16.79 13.89 -19.69
C ILE A 26 17.97 14.43 -20.50
N ARG A 27 19.05 14.68 -19.77
CA ARG A 27 20.33 15.24 -20.17
C ARG A 27 21.14 14.26 -21.03
N SER A 28 21.88 14.87 -21.95
CA SER A 28 22.94 14.31 -22.76
C SER A 28 24.12 13.82 -21.91
N GLY A 29 24.60 12.61 -22.21
CA GLY A 29 25.93 12.12 -21.90
C GLY A 29 26.59 11.67 -23.20
N LYS A 30 27.82 12.13 -23.44
CA LYS A 30 28.62 11.98 -24.65
C LYS A 30 29.88 11.17 -24.29
N GLU A 31 30.54 10.66 -25.34
CA GLU A 31 31.88 10.05 -25.40
C GLU A 31 31.89 8.51 -25.52
N LEU A 32 32.71 7.84 -26.34
CA LEU A 32 33.71 8.19 -27.37
C LEU A 32 34.04 6.88 -28.13
N GLY A 33 34.62 6.97 -29.33
CA GLY A 33 35.39 5.87 -29.92
C GLY A 33 35.07 5.58 -31.38
N GLY A 34 35.83 6.19 -32.29
CA GLY A 34 35.83 5.83 -33.71
C GLY A 34 36.92 4.83 -34.04
N GLU A 35 36.74 4.07 -35.12
CA GLU A 35 37.80 3.85 -36.11
C GLU A 35 37.25 3.30 -37.44
N LYS A 36 38.05 3.51 -38.48
CA LYS A 36 37.71 3.52 -39.91
C LYS A 36 37.77 2.13 -40.56
N ALA A 37 37.03 1.93 -41.65
CA ALA A 37 37.50 1.10 -42.75
C ALA A 37 36.90 1.54 -44.10
N ALA A 38 37.79 1.67 -45.08
CA ALA A 38 37.55 2.12 -46.44
C ALA A 38 36.83 1.05 -47.29
N VAL A 39 35.92 1.47 -48.16
CA VAL A 39 35.37 0.62 -49.23
C VAL A 39 35.79 1.16 -50.58
N ARG A 40 36.33 0.22 -51.35
CA ARG A 40 37.04 0.32 -52.62
C ARG A 40 36.02 0.37 -53.77
N SER A 41 36.31 1.21 -54.75
CA SER A 41 35.54 1.40 -55.98
C SER A 41 35.67 0.26 -57.00
N SER A 42 34.75 0.29 -57.97
CA SER A 42 34.80 -0.26 -59.34
C SER A 42 34.32 -1.70 -59.50
N SER A 43 33.57 -2.10 -60.53
CA SER A 43 32.98 -1.44 -61.71
C SER A 43 32.44 -2.57 -62.59
N ILE A 44 31.28 -2.44 -63.23
CA ILE A 44 31.07 -2.89 -64.62
C ILE A 44 30.05 -1.96 -65.29
N SER A 45 30.57 -1.08 -66.16
CA SER A 45 29.86 -0.45 -67.27
C SER A 45 29.85 -1.44 -68.44
N LEU A 46 28.85 -1.49 -69.34
CA LEU A 46 28.78 -0.61 -70.52
C LEU A 46 27.54 -0.98 -71.37
N THR A 47 26.80 0.06 -71.79
CA THR A 47 26.22 0.36 -73.13
C THR A 47 25.47 -0.73 -73.91
N GLY A 48 24.36 -0.48 -74.62
CA GLY A 48 23.75 0.75 -75.14
C GLY A 48 22.88 0.31 -76.34
N SER A 49 21.66 0.80 -76.50
CA SER A 49 21.21 1.72 -77.57
C SER A 49 19.67 1.68 -77.52
N GLU A 50 18.97 2.80 -77.31
CA GLU A 50 18.62 3.88 -78.26
C GLU A 50 17.49 3.48 -79.23
N GLY A 51 16.32 4.10 -79.03
CA GLY A 51 15.12 3.95 -79.85
C GLY A 51 14.00 4.85 -79.33
N ARG A 52 13.81 5.98 -80.01
CA ARG A 52 12.86 7.09 -79.78
C ARG A 52 11.41 6.59 -79.70
N ASP A 53 10.45 7.21 -79.00
CA ASP A 53 9.84 8.50 -79.33
C ASP A 53 9.04 9.10 -78.15
N ARG A 54 9.08 10.44 -78.02
CA ARG A 54 8.23 11.25 -77.14
C ARG A 54 7.08 11.84 -77.96
N PRO A 55 5.86 12.03 -77.39
CA PRO A 55 4.95 13.06 -77.86
C PRO A 55 5.15 14.37 -77.06
N PRO A 56 4.94 15.54 -77.67
CA PRO A 56 5.36 16.81 -77.10
C PRO A 56 4.34 17.43 -76.13
N LYS A 57 4.90 18.28 -75.28
CA LYS A 57 4.25 19.16 -74.30
C LYS A 57 3.21 20.06 -74.98
N LYS A 58 1.98 20.05 -74.47
CA LYS A 58 0.92 21.00 -74.84
C LYS A 58 1.21 22.37 -74.22
N ALA A 59 1.20 23.38 -75.08
CA ALA A 59 1.23 24.78 -74.71
C ALA A 59 -0.10 25.18 -74.06
N LYS A 60 0.04 26.08 -73.09
CA LYS A 60 -1.00 26.83 -72.39
C LYS A 60 -1.74 27.71 -73.41
N VAL A 61 -3.03 27.42 -73.63
CA VAL A 61 -3.98 28.39 -74.19
C VAL A 61 -5.09 28.58 -73.18
N THR A 62 -5.16 29.81 -72.70
CA THR A 62 -6.19 30.45 -71.90
C THR A 62 -7.60 30.12 -72.36
N GLY A 63 -8.49 29.99 -71.39
CA GLY A 63 -9.89 29.67 -71.60
C GLY A 63 -10.61 30.70 -72.46
N ALA A 64 -11.56 30.18 -73.24
CA ALA A 64 -12.70 30.93 -73.70
C ALA A 64 -13.91 29.98 -73.63
N ASP A 65 -14.92 30.40 -72.87
CA ASP A 65 -16.27 29.85 -72.87
C ASP A 65 -16.76 29.64 -74.30
N HIS A 66 -17.13 28.39 -74.63
CA HIS A 66 -18.02 28.13 -75.77
C HIS A 66 -19.46 28.09 -75.29
N ARG A 67 -19.96 29.28 -74.94
CA ARG A 67 -21.34 29.64 -75.26
C ARG A 67 -21.37 29.80 -76.80
N PRO A 68 -22.28 29.17 -77.55
CA PRO A 68 -22.37 29.43 -79.00
C PRO A 68 -22.96 30.83 -79.22
N GLY A 69 -22.09 31.83 -79.19
CA GLY A 69 -22.35 33.20 -79.59
C GLY A 69 -22.16 33.34 -81.09
N PHE A 70 -23.27 33.47 -81.79
CA PHE A 70 -23.37 33.81 -83.21
C PHE A 70 -22.79 35.23 -83.46
N SER A 71 -21.95 35.40 -84.49
CA SER A 71 -21.61 36.64 -85.25
C SER A 71 -20.11 36.66 -85.61
N GLY A 72 -19.62 36.85 -86.84
CA GLY A 72 -20.21 37.08 -88.15
C GLY A 72 -19.07 37.11 -89.20
N GLY A 73 -19.40 36.95 -90.48
CA GLY A 73 -18.52 37.36 -91.59
C GLY A 73 -17.62 36.29 -92.24
N GLY A 74 -18.03 35.03 -92.29
CA GLY A 74 -17.59 34.09 -93.32
C GLY A 74 -18.84 33.62 -94.05
N VAL A 75 -18.78 33.36 -95.36
CA VAL A 75 -19.93 32.86 -96.14
C VAL A 75 -20.39 31.53 -95.54
N VAL A 76 -21.35 31.61 -94.61
CA VAL A 76 -22.03 30.47 -94.02
C VAL A 76 -22.88 29.91 -95.15
N ALA A 77 -22.44 28.78 -95.70
CA ALA A 77 -23.32 27.96 -96.52
C ALA A 77 -24.63 27.78 -95.73
N LYS A 78 -25.76 28.15 -96.35
CA LYS A 78 -27.11 27.94 -95.83
C LYS A 78 -27.15 26.60 -95.07
N PRO A 79 -27.70 26.53 -93.85
CA PRO A 79 -28.03 25.24 -93.26
C PRO A 79 -28.86 24.48 -94.31
N PHE A 80 -28.40 23.29 -94.69
CA PHE A 80 -29.19 22.40 -95.52
C PHE A 80 -30.44 22.04 -94.70
N HIS A 81 -31.51 22.80 -94.90
CA HIS A 81 -32.81 22.62 -94.28
C HIS A 81 -33.51 21.45 -94.99
N TRP A 82 -33.00 20.25 -94.75
CA TRP A 82 -33.76 19.07 -95.10
C TRP A 82 -34.81 18.84 -94.03
N GLN A 83 -36.08 18.81 -94.46
CA GLN A 83 -37.19 18.43 -93.62
C GLN A 83 -37.60 17.01 -93.99
N PHE A 84 -37.47 16.10 -93.03
CA PHE A 84 -38.03 14.76 -93.12
C PHE A 84 -39.40 14.76 -92.44
N SER A 85 -40.40 14.17 -93.08
CA SER A 85 -41.75 14.05 -92.53
C SER A 85 -42.17 12.59 -92.61
N HIS A 86 -42.48 12.01 -91.46
CA HIS A 86 -43.05 10.68 -91.35
C HIS A 86 -44.55 10.84 -91.10
N SER A 87 -45.36 10.45 -92.08
CA SER A 87 -46.82 10.65 -92.05
C SER A 87 -47.59 9.41 -91.57
N LYS A 88 -46.90 8.46 -90.92
CA LYS A 88 -47.51 7.22 -90.42
C LYS A 88 -47.52 7.24 -88.89
N ASP A 89 -48.53 6.61 -88.31
CA ASP A 89 -48.74 6.53 -86.85
C ASP A 89 -47.88 5.42 -86.19
N CYS A 90 -46.72 5.11 -86.75
CA CYS A 90 -45.78 4.11 -86.20
C CYS A 90 -44.38 4.72 -86.03
N PRO A 91 -43.53 4.11 -85.18
CA PRO A 91 -42.11 4.46 -85.14
C PRO A 91 -41.48 4.34 -86.54
N ILE A 92 -40.60 5.28 -86.88
CA ILE A 92 -39.93 5.27 -88.19
C ILE A 92 -39.19 3.96 -88.48
N THR A 93 -38.68 3.28 -87.45
CA THR A 93 -37.98 1.99 -87.53
C THR A 93 -38.88 0.85 -88.02
N GLU A 94 -40.19 0.99 -87.90
CA GLU A 94 -41.21 0.03 -88.35
C GLU A 94 -41.68 0.28 -89.79
N ASP A 95 -41.23 1.37 -90.44
CA ASP A 95 -41.54 1.67 -91.84
C ASP A 95 -40.30 1.57 -92.74
N PRO A 96 -40.09 0.41 -93.41
CA PRO A 96 -38.91 0.15 -94.24
C PRO A 96 -38.61 1.24 -95.28
N TYR A 97 -39.64 1.81 -95.90
CA TYR A 97 -39.47 2.84 -96.92
C TYR A 97 -39.09 4.20 -96.31
N SER A 98 -39.65 4.55 -95.14
CA SER A 98 -39.24 5.76 -94.41
C SER A 98 -37.81 5.65 -93.90
N VAL A 99 -37.41 4.49 -93.36
CA VAL A 99 -36.01 4.21 -93.00
C VAL A 99 -35.11 4.34 -94.21
N ALA A 100 -35.47 3.73 -95.35
CA ALA A 100 -34.67 3.83 -96.57
C ALA A 100 -34.57 5.27 -97.09
N HIS A 101 -35.64 6.06 -97.00
CA HIS A 101 -35.61 7.48 -97.34
C HIS A 101 -34.70 8.29 -96.42
N LEU A 102 -34.72 8.01 -95.12
CA LEU A 102 -33.86 8.64 -94.11
C LEU A 102 -32.39 8.26 -94.31
N VAL A 103 -32.09 6.96 -94.41
CA VAL A 103 -30.73 6.42 -94.61
C VAL A 103 -30.12 6.92 -95.92
N ARG A 104 -30.92 7.06 -96.98
CA ARG A 104 -30.45 7.62 -98.26
C ARG A 104 -29.87 9.01 -98.12
N HIS A 105 -30.36 9.79 -97.17
CA HIS A 105 -29.85 11.13 -96.95
C HIS A 105 -28.50 11.14 -96.24
N PHE A 106 -28.18 10.11 -95.45
CA PHE A 106 -26.88 9.97 -94.80
C PHE A 106 -25.76 9.47 -95.74
N LYS A 107 -25.98 9.53 -97.06
CA LYS A 107 -25.00 9.12 -98.05
C LYS A 107 -23.72 9.98 -97.96
N PRO A 108 -22.53 9.39 -98.21
CA PRO A 108 -21.29 10.14 -98.28
C PRO A 108 -21.35 11.27 -99.32
N ALA A 109 -20.64 12.36 -99.05
CA ALA A 109 -20.49 13.46 -100.00
C ALA A 109 -19.88 12.94 -101.32
N GLY A 110 -20.48 13.32 -102.45
CA GLY A 110 -20.04 12.86 -103.78
C GLY A 110 -20.69 11.56 -104.28
N CYS A 111 -21.56 10.91 -103.49
CA CYS A 111 -22.31 9.71 -103.91
C CYS A 111 -23.80 10.03 -104.13
N PRO A 112 -24.23 10.54 -105.31
CA PRO A 112 -25.64 10.84 -105.57
C PRO A 112 -26.46 9.56 -105.74
N LEU A 113 -27.09 9.11 -104.66
CA LEU A 113 -28.08 8.03 -104.76
C LEU A 113 -29.37 8.53 -105.46
N PRO A 114 -29.90 7.79 -106.46
CA PRO A 114 -31.15 8.13 -107.14
C PRO A 114 -32.35 8.11 -106.18
N SER A 115 -33.49 8.66 -106.59
CA SER A 115 -34.72 8.56 -105.80
C SER A 115 -35.09 7.09 -105.57
N LEU A 116 -35.67 6.75 -104.41
CA LEU A 116 -36.05 5.37 -104.10
C LEU A 116 -36.98 4.80 -105.18
N ARG A 117 -37.87 5.62 -105.75
CA ARG A 117 -38.75 5.23 -106.88
C ARG A 117 -38.00 4.95 -108.19
N ASN A 118 -36.79 5.45 -108.35
CA ASN A 118 -36.01 5.32 -109.59
C ASN A 118 -34.82 4.35 -109.43
N MET A 119 -34.71 3.64 -108.31
CA MET A 119 -33.70 2.59 -108.09
C MET A 119 -34.14 1.26 -108.71
N THR A 120 -33.28 0.65 -109.53
CA THR A 120 -33.47 -0.71 -110.07
C THR A 120 -33.46 -1.78 -108.97
N GLU A 121 -32.61 -1.61 -107.95
CA GLU A 121 -32.43 -2.54 -106.84
C GLU A 121 -33.12 -2.05 -105.55
N ARG A 122 -34.26 -1.35 -105.69
CA ARG A 122 -34.97 -0.68 -104.60
C ARG A 122 -35.16 -1.56 -103.37
N ASP A 123 -35.61 -2.80 -103.55
CA ASP A 123 -35.93 -3.69 -102.43
C ASP A 123 -34.69 -4.18 -101.69
N ALA A 124 -33.58 -4.40 -102.41
CA ALA A 124 -32.29 -4.72 -101.80
C ALA A 124 -31.76 -3.53 -100.98
N TYR A 125 -31.90 -2.30 -101.52
CA TYR A 125 -31.54 -1.07 -100.82
C TYR A 125 -32.39 -0.86 -99.55
N VAL A 126 -33.70 -1.06 -99.62
CA VAL A 126 -34.60 -0.96 -98.45
C VAL A 126 -34.22 -1.97 -97.38
N LYS A 127 -33.97 -3.23 -97.74
CA LYS A 127 -33.51 -4.27 -96.81
C LYS A 127 -32.20 -3.89 -96.12
N MET A 128 -31.22 -3.39 -96.89
CA MET A 128 -29.96 -2.89 -96.35
C MET A 128 -30.18 -1.71 -95.39
N ALA A 129 -31.01 -0.73 -95.76
CA ALA A 129 -31.28 0.44 -94.94
C ALA A 129 -31.96 0.08 -93.61
N VAL A 130 -32.91 -0.86 -93.62
CA VAL A 130 -33.54 -1.39 -92.40
C VAL A 130 -32.54 -2.12 -91.52
N ALA A 131 -31.69 -2.98 -92.11
CA ALA A 131 -30.63 -3.66 -91.36
C ALA A 131 -29.65 -2.66 -90.72
N HIS A 132 -29.28 -1.59 -91.44
CA HIS A 132 -28.43 -0.52 -90.93
C HIS A 132 -29.09 0.23 -89.76
N ALA A 133 -30.40 0.55 -89.86
CA ALA A 133 -31.13 1.18 -88.76
C ALA A 133 -31.21 0.30 -87.51
N LYS A 134 -31.47 -1.01 -87.67
CA LYS A 134 -31.48 -1.97 -86.55
C LYS A 134 -30.10 -2.12 -85.89
N ALA A 135 -29.03 -2.10 -86.67
CA ALA A 135 -27.67 -2.11 -86.13
C ALA A 135 -27.38 -0.83 -85.33
N MET A 136 -27.87 0.32 -85.79
CA MET A 136 -27.73 1.60 -85.09
C MET A 136 -28.56 1.65 -83.80
N GLU A 137 -29.76 1.06 -83.79
CA GLU A 137 -30.58 0.88 -82.59
C GLU A 137 -29.86 0.04 -81.53
N ALA A 138 -29.33 -1.14 -81.90
CA ALA A 138 -28.54 -1.98 -81.00
C ALA A 138 -27.27 -1.27 -80.46
N ASN A 139 -26.61 -0.47 -81.30
CA ASN A 139 -25.48 0.36 -80.86
C ASN A 139 -25.91 1.42 -79.83
N ASN A 140 -27.07 2.04 -80.01
CA ASN A 140 -27.60 3.01 -79.05
C ASN A 140 -27.99 2.34 -77.73
N GLU A 141 -28.61 1.16 -77.74
CA GLU A 141 -28.91 0.38 -76.53
C GLU A 141 -27.64 0.00 -75.76
N PHE A 142 -26.59 -0.41 -76.49
CA PHE A 142 -25.28 -0.67 -75.91
C PHE A 142 -24.67 0.60 -75.31
N ALA A 143 -24.74 1.75 -76.01
CA ALA A 143 -24.25 3.03 -75.52
C ALA A 143 -24.97 3.47 -74.23
N VAL A 144 -26.30 3.33 -74.16
CA VAL A 144 -27.09 3.64 -72.95
C VAL A 144 -26.70 2.73 -71.79
N THR A 145 -26.44 1.45 -72.06
CA THR A 145 -26.01 0.50 -71.03
C THR A 145 -24.64 0.87 -70.48
N LEU A 146 -23.68 1.21 -71.34
CA LEU A 146 -22.37 1.69 -70.93
C LEU A 146 -22.44 3.01 -70.16
N GLU A 147 -23.27 3.95 -70.61
CA GLU A 147 -23.45 5.24 -69.93
C GLU A 147 -24.00 5.05 -68.52
N ARG A 148 -24.99 4.15 -68.35
CA ARG A 148 -25.50 3.79 -67.02
C ARG A 148 -24.40 3.20 -66.14
N HIS A 149 -23.62 2.25 -66.65
CA HIS A 149 -22.51 1.66 -65.88
C HIS A 149 -21.46 2.69 -65.48
N LEU A 150 -21.18 3.69 -66.32
CA LEU A 150 -20.24 4.76 -66.01
C LEU A 150 -20.78 5.74 -64.95
N GLN A 151 -22.09 5.90 -64.83
CA GLN A 151 -22.69 6.70 -63.76
C GLN A 151 -22.51 6.06 -62.37
N ASP A 152 -22.46 4.72 -62.31
CA ASP A 152 -22.26 3.98 -61.05
C ASP A 152 -20.78 3.93 -60.61
N VAL A 153 -19.84 4.32 -61.47
CA VAL A 153 -18.40 4.36 -61.13
C VAL A 153 -18.11 5.60 -60.27
N PRO A 154 -17.55 5.43 -59.06
CA PRO A 154 -17.20 6.56 -58.20
C PRO A 154 -16.30 7.57 -58.91
N ARG A 155 -16.55 8.86 -58.65
CA ARG A 155 -15.73 9.94 -59.21
C ARG A 155 -14.34 9.94 -58.58
N SER A 156 -13.38 10.59 -59.23
CA SER A 156 -11.98 10.57 -58.81
C SER A 156 -11.74 11.25 -57.45
N ASP A 157 -12.54 12.25 -57.12
CA ASP A 157 -12.58 12.93 -55.81
C ASP A 157 -13.15 12.03 -54.71
N GLU A 158 -14.24 11.31 -54.99
CA GLU A 158 -14.78 10.31 -54.07
C GLU A 158 -13.76 9.21 -53.78
N LEU A 159 -13.06 8.72 -54.83
CA LEU A 159 -12.00 7.73 -54.66
C LEU A 159 -10.81 8.26 -53.85
N TYR A 160 -10.51 9.56 -53.95
CA TYR A 160 -9.48 10.21 -53.13
C TYR A 160 -9.91 10.26 -51.66
N GLU A 161 -11.15 10.65 -51.36
CA GLU A 161 -11.68 10.66 -49.99
C GLU A 161 -11.76 9.25 -49.41
N ILE A 162 -12.22 8.25 -50.18
CA ILE A 162 -12.20 6.85 -49.76
C ILE A 162 -10.77 6.40 -49.44
N LYS A 163 -9.80 6.72 -50.31
CA LYS A 163 -8.39 6.38 -50.08
C LYS A 163 -7.83 7.08 -48.84
N LYS A 164 -8.24 8.32 -48.56
CA LYS A 164 -7.87 9.05 -47.36
C LYS A 164 -8.43 8.38 -46.11
N VAL A 165 -9.72 8.07 -46.09
CA VAL A 165 -10.36 7.34 -44.97
C VAL A 165 -9.70 5.98 -44.75
N ILE A 166 -9.37 5.22 -45.80
CA ILE A 166 -8.65 3.95 -45.68
C ILE A 166 -7.29 4.14 -44.99
N ARG A 167 -6.55 5.21 -45.30
CA ARG A 167 -5.27 5.51 -44.64
C ARG A 167 -5.46 5.86 -43.16
N GLU A 168 -6.45 6.69 -42.86
CA GLU A 168 -6.78 7.08 -41.49
C GLU A 168 -7.21 5.87 -40.65
N LEU A 169 -8.10 5.02 -41.17
CA LEU A 169 -8.51 3.77 -40.53
C LEU A 169 -7.34 2.82 -40.33
N LYS A 170 -6.44 2.69 -41.31
CA LYS A 170 -5.25 1.86 -41.19
C LYS A 170 -4.31 2.34 -40.08
N LEU A 171 -4.15 3.66 -39.93
CA LEU A 171 -3.38 4.25 -38.84
C LEU A 171 -4.07 4.03 -37.49
N GLY A 172 -5.39 4.26 -37.43
CA GLY A 172 -6.23 4.04 -36.25
C GLY A 172 -6.16 2.60 -35.75
N LEU A 173 -6.23 1.63 -36.65
CA LEU A 173 -6.09 0.20 -36.34
C LEU A 173 -4.72 -0.11 -35.74
N LYS A 174 -3.64 0.43 -36.31
CA LYS A 174 -2.30 0.21 -35.77
C LYS A 174 -2.16 0.79 -34.36
N MET A 175 -2.65 2.02 -34.13
CA MET A 175 -2.64 2.63 -32.81
C MET A 175 -3.50 1.86 -31.80
N ALA A 176 -4.65 1.32 -32.22
CA ALA A 176 -5.50 0.50 -31.37
C ALA A 176 -4.79 -0.80 -30.96
N GLN A 177 -4.14 -1.47 -31.90
CA GLN A 177 -3.37 -2.69 -31.63
C GLN A 177 -2.18 -2.42 -30.71
N ASP A 178 -1.48 -1.29 -30.88
CA ASP A 178 -0.39 -0.89 -29.99
C ASP A 178 -0.89 -0.62 -28.57
N ARG A 179 -2.05 0.04 -28.43
CA ARG A 179 -2.70 0.26 -27.14
C ARG A 179 -3.16 -1.05 -26.50
N GLU A 180 -3.73 -1.97 -27.26
CA GLU A 180 -4.13 -3.28 -26.76
C GLU A 180 -2.94 -4.06 -26.20
N ARG A 181 -1.80 -4.04 -26.90
CA ARG A 181 -0.55 -4.66 -26.40
C ARG A 181 -0.05 -3.98 -25.11
N ALA A 182 -0.14 -2.66 -25.00
CA ALA A 182 0.20 -1.94 -23.78
C ALA A 182 -0.73 -2.29 -22.61
N ASN A 183 -2.04 -2.37 -22.87
CA ASN A 183 -3.05 -2.74 -21.87
C ASN A 183 -2.84 -4.19 -21.38
N ALA A 184 -2.52 -5.12 -22.28
CA ALA A 184 -2.21 -6.51 -21.91
C ALA A 184 -0.99 -6.59 -20.98
N ALA A 185 0.05 -5.80 -21.24
CA ALA A 185 1.22 -5.71 -20.36
C ALA A 185 0.87 -5.12 -18.99
N GLN A 186 0.02 -4.09 -18.94
CA GLN A 186 -0.47 -3.52 -17.68
C GLN A 186 -1.33 -4.52 -16.89
N LEU A 187 -2.18 -5.30 -17.56
CA LEU A 187 -3.01 -6.31 -16.92
C LEU A 187 -2.16 -7.43 -16.31
N ALA A 188 -1.13 -7.89 -17.03
CA ALA A 188 -0.17 -8.85 -16.48
C ALA A 188 0.61 -8.29 -15.27
N ALA A 189 0.98 -7.00 -15.30
CA ALA A 189 1.61 -6.35 -14.15
C ALA A 189 0.65 -6.24 -12.95
N ALA A 190 -0.61 -5.89 -13.19
CA ALA A 190 -1.65 -5.82 -12.16
C ALA A 190 -1.92 -7.19 -11.53
N GLU A 191 -1.97 -8.26 -12.32
CA GLU A 191 -2.13 -9.63 -11.83
C GLU A 191 -0.96 -10.05 -10.93
N ARG A 192 0.28 -9.72 -11.32
CA ARG A 192 1.46 -9.96 -10.48
C ARG A 192 1.39 -9.22 -9.14
N LEU A 193 0.96 -7.95 -9.15
CA LEU A 193 0.75 -7.18 -7.93
C LEU A 193 -0.36 -7.78 -7.07
N GLY A 194 -1.46 -8.25 -7.67
CA GLY A 194 -2.53 -8.96 -6.96
C GLY A 194 -2.03 -10.21 -6.25
N ASN A 195 -1.21 -11.03 -6.93
CA ASN A 195 -0.60 -12.22 -6.34
C ASN A 195 0.38 -11.88 -5.20
N GLN A 196 1.15 -10.79 -5.34
CA GLN A 196 2.02 -10.29 -4.26
C GLN A 196 1.21 -9.79 -3.06
N ALA A 197 0.12 -9.08 -3.29
CA ALA A 197 -0.77 -8.61 -2.22
C ALA A 197 -1.37 -9.80 -1.45
N ALA A 198 -1.88 -10.82 -2.15
CA ALA A 198 -2.41 -12.02 -1.52
C ALA A 198 -1.34 -12.77 -0.70
N SER A 199 -0.09 -12.84 -1.19
CA SER A 199 1.03 -13.44 -0.45
C SER A 199 1.38 -12.64 0.81
N LEU A 200 1.42 -11.31 0.73
CA LEU A 200 1.68 -10.45 1.89
C LEU A 200 0.55 -10.54 2.92
N GLU A 201 -0.70 -10.61 2.48
CA GLU A 201 -1.85 -10.79 3.37
C GLU A 201 -1.80 -12.13 4.12
N ALA A 202 -1.39 -13.21 3.45
CA ALA A 202 -1.15 -14.50 4.09
C ALA A 202 -0.04 -14.41 5.16
N ARG A 203 1.07 -13.74 4.86
CA ARG A 203 2.17 -13.52 5.82
C ARG A 203 1.74 -12.67 7.01
N LEU A 204 0.97 -11.60 6.79
CA LEU A 204 0.45 -10.75 7.86
C LEU A 204 -0.46 -11.52 8.82
N ARG A 205 -1.31 -12.42 8.31
CA ARG A 205 -2.13 -13.30 9.16
C ARG A 205 -1.27 -14.19 10.06
N VAL A 206 -0.21 -14.79 9.53
CA VAL A 206 0.72 -15.62 10.32
C VAL A 206 1.38 -14.79 11.43
N VAL A 207 1.99 -13.66 11.07
CA VAL A 207 2.67 -12.78 12.04
C VAL A 207 1.68 -12.24 13.10
N SER A 208 0.45 -11.94 12.72
CA SER A 208 -0.59 -11.52 13.67
C SER A 208 -0.92 -12.60 14.68
N ASN A 209 -1.01 -13.86 14.25
CA ASN A 209 -1.26 -14.99 15.14
C ASN A 209 -0.07 -15.28 16.05
N GLU A 210 1.16 -15.20 15.52
CA GLU A 210 2.39 -15.31 16.31
C GLU A 210 2.47 -14.22 17.37
N ARG A 211 2.17 -12.96 17.01
CA ARG A 211 2.09 -11.84 17.97
C ARG A 211 1.07 -12.10 19.05
N LYS A 212 -0.10 -12.64 18.70
CA LYS A 212 -1.15 -12.97 19.68
C LYS A 212 -0.67 -14.06 20.65
N SER A 213 -0.08 -15.13 20.14
CA SER A 213 0.51 -16.21 20.97
C SER A 213 1.63 -15.67 21.88
N ALA A 214 2.52 -14.83 21.35
CA ALA A 214 3.59 -14.22 22.13
C ALA A 214 3.05 -13.34 23.27
N LEU A 215 1.98 -12.57 23.04
CA LEU A 215 1.32 -11.78 24.08
C LEU A 215 0.70 -12.66 25.18
N GLU A 216 0.07 -13.77 24.81
CA GLU A 216 -0.46 -14.75 25.78
C GLU A 216 0.67 -15.36 26.63
N HIS A 217 1.82 -15.68 26.01
CA HIS A 217 3.01 -16.16 26.71
C HIS A 217 3.61 -15.11 27.67
N VAL A 218 3.68 -13.85 27.24
CA VAL A 218 4.16 -12.75 28.09
C VAL A 218 3.25 -12.58 29.30
N SER A 219 1.92 -12.54 29.10
CA SER A 219 0.96 -12.42 30.20
C SER A 219 1.07 -13.57 31.22
N PHE A 220 1.30 -14.81 30.75
CA PHE A 220 1.56 -15.94 31.63
C PHE A 220 2.85 -15.76 32.45
N LEU A 221 3.93 -15.31 31.82
CA LEU A 221 5.20 -15.08 32.50
C LEU A 221 5.13 -13.92 33.49
N GLU A 222 4.44 -12.83 33.16
CA GLU A 222 4.19 -11.71 34.05
C GLU A 222 3.46 -12.17 35.32
N ALA A 223 2.38 -12.94 35.17
CA ALA A 223 1.65 -13.51 36.31
C ALA A 223 2.55 -14.41 37.18
N LYS A 224 3.46 -15.16 36.57
CA LYS A 224 4.42 -16.01 37.29
C LYS A 224 5.47 -15.19 38.04
N VAL A 225 6.00 -14.13 37.43
CA VAL A 225 6.93 -13.20 38.06
C VAL A 225 6.27 -12.55 39.26
N GLU A 226 5.06 -12.01 39.08
CA GLU A 226 4.28 -11.36 40.15
C GLU A 226 4.02 -12.31 41.32
N SER A 227 3.56 -13.54 41.05
CA SER A 227 3.36 -14.55 42.09
C SER A 227 4.67 -14.91 42.82
N SER A 228 5.78 -15.01 42.11
CA SER A 228 7.09 -15.28 42.72
C SER A 228 7.62 -14.12 43.56
N ALA A 229 7.41 -12.87 43.11
CA ALA A 229 7.78 -11.67 43.85
C ALA A 229 6.99 -11.56 45.16
N ASN A 230 5.67 -11.80 45.10
CA ASN A 230 4.82 -11.82 46.29
C ASN A 230 5.26 -12.90 47.29
N LYS A 231 5.56 -14.12 46.81
CA LYS A 231 6.07 -15.19 47.68
C LYS A 231 7.40 -14.81 48.34
N LEU A 232 8.34 -14.24 47.58
CA LEU A 232 9.64 -13.82 48.10
C LEU A 232 9.50 -12.70 49.14
N SER A 233 8.60 -11.75 48.91
CA SER A 233 8.25 -10.68 49.86
C SER A 233 7.69 -11.26 51.16
N ASP A 234 6.74 -12.21 51.07
CA ASP A 234 6.15 -12.88 52.23
C ASP A 234 7.18 -13.70 53.01
N ASP A 235 8.08 -14.40 52.31
CA ASP A 235 9.16 -15.17 52.93
C ASP A 235 10.13 -14.24 53.65
N LEU A 236 10.52 -13.11 53.05
CA LEU A 236 11.39 -12.11 53.68
C LEU A 236 10.74 -11.47 54.91
N ARG A 237 9.44 -11.16 54.86
CA ARG A 237 8.70 -10.63 56.01
C ARG A 237 8.66 -11.64 57.15
N ARG A 238 8.43 -12.92 56.84
CA ARG A 238 8.43 -14.00 57.84
C ARG A 238 9.80 -14.20 58.47
N THR A 239 10.87 -14.32 57.68
CA THR A 239 12.22 -14.51 58.21
C THR A 239 12.66 -13.33 59.08
N THR A 240 12.33 -12.10 58.67
CA THR A 240 12.59 -10.89 59.47
C THR A 240 11.82 -10.91 60.78
N TYR A 241 10.54 -11.30 60.76
CA TYR A 241 9.73 -11.42 61.98
C TYR A 241 10.30 -12.50 62.92
N ASP A 242 10.62 -13.68 62.39
CA ASP A 242 11.17 -14.79 63.17
C ASP A 242 12.52 -14.43 63.80
N ALA A 243 13.40 -13.74 63.05
CA ALA A 243 14.67 -13.24 63.58
C ALA A 243 14.46 -12.21 64.70
N LYS A 244 13.53 -11.26 64.53
CA LYS A 244 13.18 -10.29 65.58
C LYS A 244 12.59 -10.95 66.82
N LYS A 245 11.77 -11.98 66.63
CA LYS A 245 11.19 -12.77 67.72
C LYS A 245 12.28 -13.53 68.49
N ALA A 246 13.17 -14.23 67.79
CA ALA A 246 14.30 -14.92 68.41
C ALA A 246 15.20 -13.96 69.20
N LEU A 247 15.43 -12.75 68.66
CA LEU A 247 16.16 -11.71 69.38
C LEU A 247 15.43 -11.28 70.65
N ALA A 248 14.12 -11.03 70.58
CA ALA A 248 13.32 -10.67 71.76
C ALA A 248 13.31 -11.78 72.82
N ASP A 249 13.18 -13.04 72.41
CA ASP A 249 13.23 -14.21 73.29
C ASP A 249 14.60 -14.30 74.00
N SER A 250 15.70 -14.08 73.27
CA SER A 250 17.06 -14.06 73.87
C SER A 250 17.26 -12.92 74.88
N TYR A 251 16.73 -11.72 74.62
CA TYR A 251 16.76 -10.63 75.61
C TYR A 251 15.90 -10.95 76.82
N LEU A 252 14.75 -11.62 76.64
CA LEU A 252 13.90 -12.05 77.73
C LEU A 252 14.63 -13.05 78.65
N ASP A 253 15.36 -14.01 78.08
CA ASP A 253 16.17 -14.97 78.84
C ASP A 253 17.26 -14.28 79.69
N VAL A 254 17.93 -13.26 79.12
CA VAL A 254 18.90 -12.42 79.86
C VAL A 254 18.22 -11.67 81.01
N LEU A 255 17.06 -11.09 80.79
CA LEU A 255 16.30 -10.38 81.82
C LEU A 255 15.83 -11.30 82.95
N ILE A 256 15.40 -12.52 82.62
CA ILE A 256 15.02 -13.55 83.60
C ILE A 256 16.26 -13.94 84.45
N SER A 257 17.39 -14.21 83.81
CA SER A 257 18.65 -14.55 84.49
C SER A 257 19.14 -13.42 85.41
N LEU A 258 19.03 -12.17 84.95
CA LEU A 258 19.38 -11.00 85.74
C LEU A 258 18.45 -10.84 86.96
N LYS A 259 17.15 -11.11 86.80
CA LYS A 259 16.21 -11.08 87.92
C LYS A 259 16.55 -12.12 88.98
N GLU A 260 16.87 -13.36 88.58
CA GLU A 260 17.23 -14.42 89.52
C GLU A 260 18.52 -14.10 90.30
N THR A 261 19.53 -13.56 89.61
CA THR A 261 20.79 -13.14 90.25
C THR A 261 20.60 -11.95 91.19
N TRP A 262 19.73 -11.01 90.84
CA TRP A 262 19.35 -9.90 91.71
C TRP A 262 18.69 -10.37 93.00
N GLU A 263 17.74 -11.31 92.94
CA GLU A 263 17.11 -11.87 94.13
C GLU A 263 18.12 -12.61 95.03
N LYS A 264 19.07 -13.35 94.46
CA LYS A 264 20.18 -13.96 95.22
C LYS A 264 21.05 -12.89 95.88
N LYS A 265 21.37 -11.81 95.17
CA LYS A 265 22.17 -10.70 95.71
C LYS A 265 21.47 -10.01 96.88
N LYS A 266 20.14 -9.84 96.78
CA LYS A 266 19.33 -9.28 97.86
C LYS A 266 19.39 -10.13 99.13
N ALA A 267 19.27 -11.45 99.01
CA ALA A 267 19.44 -12.38 100.12
C ALA A 267 20.87 -12.34 100.72
N ALA A 268 21.89 -12.32 99.87
CA ALA A 268 23.28 -12.15 100.31
C ALA A 268 23.49 -10.84 101.08
N THR A 269 22.96 -9.71 100.60
CA THR A 269 23.11 -8.42 101.29
C THR A 269 22.38 -8.39 102.63
N ASP A 270 21.25 -9.10 102.77
CA ASP A 270 20.55 -9.25 104.05
C ASP A 270 21.37 -10.10 105.04
N CYS A 271 21.93 -11.22 104.58
CA CYS A 271 22.83 -12.06 105.37
C CYS A 271 24.10 -11.30 105.80
N GLU A 272 24.71 -10.53 104.88
CA GLU A 272 25.87 -9.68 105.16
C GLU A 272 25.54 -8.59 106.20
N ALA A 273 24.35 -7.99 106.13
CA ALA A 273 23.90 -7.02 107.14
C ALA A 273 23.77 -7.66 108.53
N ARG A 274 23.16 -8.85 108.61
CA ARG A 274 23.06 -9.64 109.86
C ARG A 274 24.42 -10.05 110.40
N LEU A 275 25.36 -10.45 109.53
CA LEU A 275 26.73 -10.79 109.91
C LEU A 275 27.47 -9.56 110.48
N ARG A 276 27.39 -8.41 109.80
CA ARG A 276 27.97 -7.15 110.29
C ARG A 276 27.40 -6.75 111.65
N GLU A 277 26.11 -6.94 111.88
CA GLU A 277 25.48 -6.71 113.18
C GLU A 277 26.05 -7.64 114.26
N VAL A 278 26.18 -8.95 113.99
CA VAL A 278 26.77 -9.91 114.93
C VAL A 278 28.23 -9.55 115.25
N ILE A 279 29.03 -9.16 114.26
CA ILE A 279 30.43 -8.72 114.47
C ILE A 279 30.48 -7.48 115.37
N ALA A 280 29.65 -6.46 115.10
CA ALA A 280 29.57 -5.27 115.92
C ALA A 280 29.13 -5.59 117.37
N ASN A 281 28.16 -6.50 117.55
CA ASN A 281 27.73 -6.98 118.85
C ASN A 281 28.85 -7.72 119.60
N ILE A 282 29.63 -8.56 118.89
CA ILE A 282 30.81 -9.23 119.45
C ILE A 282 31.85 -8.21 119.91
N ASP A 283 32.14 -7.19 119.09
CA ASP A 283 33.15 -6.18 119.43
C ASP A 283 32.70 -5.29 120.60
N LEU A 284 31.42 -4.91 120.66
CA LEU A 284 30.84 -4.23 121.79
C LEU A 284 30.89 -5.09 123.07
N LEU A 285 30.55 -6.37 122.98
CA LEU A 285 30.64 -7.29 124.12
C LEU A 285 32.08 -7.47 124.59
N LYS A 286 33.07 -7.53 123.68
CA LYS A 286 34.49 -7.54 124.06
C LYS A 286 34.87 -6.27 124.81
N GLU A 287 34.38 -5.11 124.37
CA GLU A 287 34.61 -3.82 125.04
C GLU A 287 34.00 -3.81 126.46
N ILE A 288 32.76 -4.28 126.63
CA ILE A 288 32.08 -4.36 127.93
C ILE A 288 32.74 -5.39 128.86
N VAL A 289 33.06 -6.59 128.37
CA VAL A 289 33.60 -7.72 129.15
C VAL A 289 35.04 -7.49 129.63
N ASN A 290 35.78 -6.56 129.02
CA ASN A 290 37.05 -6.07 129.58
C ASN A 290 36.90 -5.48 131.01
N SER A 291 35.67 -5.33 131.52
CA SER A 291 35.38 -4.89 132.88
C SER A 291 34.61 -5.88 133.78
N ASN A 292 34.08 -7.03 133.31
CA ASN A 292 33.38 -8.05 134.12
C ASN A 292 33.30 -9.47 133.47
N LEU A 293 33.57 -10.54 134.26
CA LEU A 293 33.81 -11.95 133.85
C LEU A 293 32.57 -12.80 133.45
N LEU A 294 31.37 -12.23 133.27
CA LEU A 294 30.10 -12.99 133.21
C LEU A 294 29.44 -13.13 131.82
N ALA A 295 30.04 -12.67 130.72
CA ALA A 295 29.42 -12.77 129.38
C ALA A 295 30.16 -13.70 128.39
N SER A 296 31.04 -14.58 128.89
CA SER A 296 31.83 -15.52 128.07
C SER A 296 30.96 -16.50 127.27
N ASP A 297 29.86 -16.98 127.85
CA ASP A 297 28.95 -17.93 127.18
C ASP A 297 28.21 -17.30 126.00
N GLU A 298 27.78 -16.04 126.15
CA GLU A 298 27.11 -15.29 125.08
C GLU A 298 28.10 -14.91 123.97
N LEU A 299 29.35 -14.58 124.32
CA LEU A 299 30.40 -14.34 123.36
C LEU A 299 30.69 -15.60 122.53
N LEU A 300 30.77 -16.77 123.15
CA LEU A 300 30.94 -18.05 122.44
C LEU A 300 29.76 -18.32 121.49
N ARG A 301 28.52 -18.10 121.95
CA ARG A 301 27.31 -18.27 121.13
C ARG A 301 27.31 -17.35 119.90
N LEU A 302 27.70 -16.09 120.07
CA LEU A 302 27.80 -15.13 118.96
C LEU A 302 28.94 -15.47 118.01
N ARG A 303 30.06 -16.00 118.51
CA ARG A 303 31.15 -16.52 117.66
C ARG A 303 30.72 -17.70 116.80
N THR A 304 29.88 -18.59 117.33
CA THR A 304 29.28 -19.67 116.52
C THR A 304 28.37 -19.10 115.43
N LYS A 305 27.51 -18.12 115.76
CA LYS A 305 26.66 -17.44 114.77
C LYS A 305 27.42 -16.66 113.71
N GLU A 306 28.54 -16.02 114.07
CA GLU A 306 29.45 -15.36 113.13
C GLU A 306 29.96 -16.37 112.08
N ALA A 307 30.39 -17.55 112.52
CA ALA A 307 30.85 -18.62 111.63
C ALA A 307 29.71 -19.19 110.76
N GLU A 308 28.52 -19.40 111.31
CA GLU A 308 27.33 -19.86 110.56
C GLU A 308 26.92 -18.86 109.48
N LEU A 309 26.77 -17.58 109.84
CA LEU A 309 26.40 -16.51 108.89
C LEU A 309 27.51 -16.25 107.86
N GLY A 310 28.78 -16.39 108.26
CA GLY A 310 29.91 -16.32 107.33
C GLY A 310 29.85 -17.43 106.28
N SER A 311 29.58 -18.67 106.70
CA SER A 311 29.40 -19.79 105.77
C SER A 311 28.16 -19.65 104.89
N GLU A 312 27.06 -19.11 105.43
CA GLU A 312 25.84 -18.85 104.68
C GLU A 312 26.06 -17.77 103.61
N LEU A 313 26.79 -16.70 103.95
CA LEU A 313 27.15 -15.63 103.02
C LEU A 313 28.04 -16.14 101.88
N ASP A 314 29.04 -16.98 102.18
CA ASP A 314 29.91 -17.60 101.16
C ASP A 314 29.09 -18.48 100.19
N MET A 315 28.09 -19.21 100.67
CA MET A 315 27.18 -19.98 99.80
C MET A 315 26.29 -19.10 98.92
N MET A 316 25.92 -17.91 99.40
CA MET A 316 25.10 -16.94 98.65
C MET A 316 25.92 -16.02 97.75
N ALA A 317 27.24 -16.17 97.69
CA ALA A 317 28.11 -15.32 96.87
C ALA A 317 27.69 -15.36 95.40
N VAL A 318 27.25 -14.21 94.88
CA VAL A 318 26.87 -14.04 93.48
C VAL A 318 28.06 -13.50 92.70
N SER A 319 28.29 -14.06 91.51
CA SER A 319 29.30 -13.54 90.56
C SER A 319 29.00 -12.09 90.13
N ASP A 320 30.04 -11.36 89.73
CA ASP A 320 29.95 -9.96 89.29
C ASP A 320 28.98 -9.77 88.10
N PHE A 321 27.89 -9.04 88.33
CA PHE A 321 26.77 -8.82 87.41
C PHE A 321 26.89 -7.50 86.61
N SER A 322 28.11 -6.97 86.44
CA SER A 322 28.33 -5.82 85.57
C SER A 322 27.79 -6.05 84.16
N VAL A 323 27.14 -5.03 83.58
CA VAL A 323 26.51 -5.07 82.25
C VAL A 323 27.47 -5.57 81.16
N LYS A 324 28.77 -5.30 81.30
CA LYS A 324 29.81 -5.73 80.35
C LYS A 324 30.03 -7.25 80.32
N LYS A 325 29.64 -7.98 81.38
CA LYS A 325 29.77 -9.44 81.50
C LYS A 325 28.47 -10.17 81.15
N LEU A 326 27.40 -9.45 80.83
CA LEU A 326 26.16 -10.07 80.35
C LEU A 326 26.37 -10.54 78.90
N ASP A 327 25.95 -11.76 78.61
CA ASP A 327 25.93 -12.31 77.26
C ASP A 327 24.78 -11.67 76.45
N LEU A 328 24.99 -10.40 76.09
CA LEU A 328 24.03 -9.65 75.29
C LEU A 328 23.98 -10.21 73.86
N PRO A 329 22.79 -10.45 73.31
CA PRO A 329 22.64 -10.83 71.91
C PRO A 329 23.31 -9.79 71.02
N GLN A 330 24.21 -10.24 70.13
CA GLN A 330 24.80 -9.34 69.14
C GLN A 330 23.72 -8.93 68.13
N ILE A 331 23.40 -7.65 68.11
CA ILE A 331 22.64 -7.03 67.02
C ILE A 331 23.59 -6.93 65.84
N SER A 332 23.64 -7.96 64.99
CA SER A 332 24.33 -7.84 63.71
C SER A 332 23.56 -6.83 62.85
N GLU A 333 24.27 -5.86 62.27
CA GLU A 333 23.74 -4.94 61.26
C GLU A 333 23.28 -5.68 59.99
N ASP A 334 23.56 -6.98 59.88
CA ASP A 334 23.12 -7.87 58.79
C ASP A 334 21.62 -8.22 58.85
N LEU A 335 20.88 -7.75 59.86
CA LEU A 335 19.42 -7.78 59.78
C LEU A 335 19.04 -7.01 58.50
N PRO A 336 18.21 -7.57 57.59
CA PRO A 336 17.89 -6.90 56.34
C PRO A 336 17.40 -5.49 56.67
N GLN A 337 18.24 -4.48 56.38
CA GLN A 337 17.78 -3.11 56.36
C GLN A 337 16.71 -3.09 55.29
N ILE A 338 15.47 -2.93 55.71
CA ILE A 338 14.38 -2.62 54.80
C ILE A 338 14.68 -1.18 54.35
N SER A 339 15.63 -1.01 53.43
CA SER A 339 15.61 0.17 52.57
C SER A 339 14.41 -0.04 51.66
N GLU A 340 13.47 0.89 51.72
CA GLU A 340 12.36 0.98 50.77
C GLU A 340 12.82 1.16 49.32
N ASP A 341 14.13 1.33 49.09
CA ASP A 341 14.74 1.40 47.78
C ASP A 341 15.03 0.00 47.25
N LEU A 342 14.00 -0.59 46.63
CA LEU A 342 14.17 -1.62 45.62
C LEU A 342 15.14 -1.06 44.56
N PRO A 343 16.21 -1.75 44.15
CA PRO A 343 17.07 -1.24 43.08
C PRO A 343 16.25 -1.16 41.78
N GLU A 344 15.95 0.06 41.32
CA GLU A 344 15.39 0.35 39.98
C GLU A 344 16.13 -0.39 38.85
N ASP A 345 17.37 -0.78 39.09
CA ASP A 345 18.26 -1.44 38.14
C ASP A 345 17.89 -2.90 37.80
N PHE A 346 16.97 -3.54 38.54
CA PHE A 346 16.58 -4.92 38.18
C PHE A 346 15.73 -4.99 36.91
N PHE A 347 15.02 -3.90 36.56
CA PHE A 347 14.12 -3.85 35.40
C PHE A 347 14.67 -3.03 34.22
N ALA A 348 15.83 -2.37 34.36
CA ALA A 348 16.37 -1.45 33.36
C ALA A 348 16.94 -2.10 32.08
N LYS A 349 16.74 -3.40 31.85
CA LYS A 349 17.30 -4.11 30.70
C LYS A 349 16.25 -4.69 29.77
N VAL A 350 15.35 -3.84 29.29
CA VAL A 350 14.62 -4.08 28.04
C VAL A 350 15.06 -2.98 27.05
N PRO A 351 15.65 -3.31 25.88
CA PRO A 351 15.98 -2.31 24.88
C PRO A 351 14.71 -1.63 24.38
N SER A 352 14.55 -0.34 24.66
CA SER A 352 13.51 0.48 24.07
C SER A 352 13.79 0.65 22.58
N VAL A 353 12.97 0.00 21.76
CA VAL A 353 12.93 0.25 20.32
C VAL A 353 12.48 1.70 20.10
N VAL A 354 13.35 2.45 19.46
CA VAL A 354 13.12 3.78 18.90
C VAL A 354 11.86 3.77 18.04
N ASN A 355 10.84 4.53 18.44
CA ASN A 355 9.81 5.04 17.54
C ASN A 355 9.83 6.56 17.61
N ASP A 356 10.70 7.16 16.80
CA ASP A 356 10.52 8.54 16.37
C ASP A 356 9.52 8.54 15.22
N THR A 357 8.41 9.27 15.39
CA THR A 357 8.04 10.41 14.54
C THR A 357 6.51 10.60 14.52
N GLY A 358 6.07 11.73 15.07
CA GLY A 358 4.98 12.51 14.50
C GLY A 358 3.63 12.50 15.24
N SER A 359 3.38 13.52 16.05
CA SER A 359 2.46 14.60 15.64
C SER A 359 2.34 15.68 16.71
N ASP A 360 2.61 16.92 16.31
CA ASP A 360 2.44 18.15 17.09
C ASP A 360 1.03 18.29 17.66
N MET A 361 0.93 18.42 18.98
CA MET A 361 -0.27 18.94 19.65
C MET A 361 -0.28 20.48 19.58
N LYS A 362 -1.18 21.04 18.77
CA LYS A 362 -1.68 22.40 18.98
C LYS A 362 -2.56 22.43 20.22
N ARG A 363 -2.03 22.98 21.33
CA ARG A 363 -2.84 23.48 22.44
C ARG A 363 -3.60 24.73 21.98
N VAL A 364 -4.93 24.67 21.99
CA VAL A 364 -5.79 25.85 22.11
C VAL A 364 -6.60 25.67 23.38
N GLY A 365 -6.49 26.66 24.26
CA GLY A 365 -7.19 26.69 25.53
C GLY A 365 -8.68 26.96 25.39
N GLY A 366 -9.43 26.40 26.33
CA GLY A 366 -10.82 26.76 26.62
C GLY A 366 -11.05 26.48 28.10
N GLN A 367 -11.20 27.56 28.88
CA GLN A 367 -11.75 27.56 30.23
C GLN A 367 -13.30 27.55 30.18
N PHE A 368 -13.89 27.23 31.33
CA PHE A 368 -15.32 27.29 31.72
C PHE A 368 -16.13 26.05 31.29
N GLU A 369 -16.97 25.41 32.12
CA GLU A 369 -17.54 25.79 33.42
C GLU A 369 -18.07 24.55 34.13
N ASP A 370 -18.20 24.63 35.45
CA ASP A 370 -18.83 23.65 36.32
C ASP A 370 -20.29 23.36 35.92
N SER A 371 -20.68 22.09 35.93
CA SER A 371 -22.07 21.68 36.08
C SER A 371 -22.13 20.22 36.56
N GLU A 372 -22.09 20.11 37.88
CA GLU A 372 -22.73 19.06 38.68
C GLU A 372 -24.19 18.89 38.24
N PHE A 373 -24.61 17.66 37.90
CA PHE A 373 -25.97 17.16 38.10
C PHE A 373 -25.94 15.62 38.06
N ASP A 374 -26.07 15.02 39.24
CA ASP A 374 -26.74 13.73 39.41
C ASP A 374 -28.24 13.92 39.11
N ILE A 375 -28.88 12.90 38.52
CA ILE A 375 -30.13 12.26 38.97
C ILE A 375 -30.52 11.15 37.96
N GLU A 376 -30.85 10.00 38.56
CA GLU A 376 -31.62 8.83 38.11
C GLU A 376 -32.56 9.02 36.90
N GLU A 377 -32.52 8.09 35.95
CA GLU A 377 -33.48 6.95 35.85
C GLU A 377 -32.92 5.85 34.93
#